data_AF-A0A2N7X6K8-F1
#
_entry.id   AF-A0A2N7X6K8-F1
#
_cell.length_a   1.000
_cell.length_b   1.000
_cell.length_c   1.000
_cell.angle_alpha   90.00
_cell.angle_beta   90.00
_cell.angle_gamma   90.00
#
_symmetry.space_group_name_H-M   'P 1'
#
loop_
_entity.id
_entity.type
_entity.pdbx_description
1 polymer ?
#
loop_
_entity_poly.entity_id
_entity_poly.type
_entity_poly.pdbx_seq_one_letter_code
_entity_poly.pdbx_strand_id
1 'polypeptide(L)'
;MNDLLSQRRERRLLVLLGIVCLGLVGGALYLQYAKGEDPCPLCIIQRYFFIFVAIFAFAGAAFDGWRGIAFFETLIAIIAAAGIGTAARHLYIQLHPGFSCGFDALQPVVDGLPPAHWLPSVFKVAGLCETVYPPIFGILLPGWALIAFGLTFVPVVASLWGRRARRRRLKAI
;
A
#
# COMPACT_ATOMS: atom_id res chain seq x y z
N MET A 1 18.62 23.31 -15.31
CA MET A 1 19.13 22.98 -13.95
C MET A 1 18.01 22.61 -12.98
N ASN A 2 16.87 23.33 -12.97
CA ASN A 2 15.72 23.03 -12.11
C ASN A 2 15.09 21.65 -12.36
N ASP A 3 15.08 21.15 -13.61
CA ASP A 3 14.47 19.86 -13.95
C ASP A 3 15.26 18.64 -13.44
N LEU A 4 16.59 18.73 -13.38
CA LEU A 4 17.44 17.66 -12.83
C LEU A 4 17.31 17.55 -11.30
N LEU A 5 17.10 18.69 -10.62
CA LEU A 5 16.87 18.73 -9.18
C LEU A 5 15.48 18.20 -8.81
N SER A 6 14.43 18.54 -9.57
CA SER A 6 13.09 17.99 -9.35
C SER A 6 13.06 16.48 -9.58
N GLN A 7 13.72 16.00 -10.64
CA GLN A 7 13.80 14.58 -10.93
C GLN A 7 14.53 13.79 -9.83
N ARG A 8 15.64 14.31 -9.30
CA ARG A 8 16.33 13.69 -8.16
C ARG A 8 15.47 13.65 -6.90
N ARG A 9 14.69 14.71 -6.63
CA ARG A 9 13.77 14.75 -5.48
C ARG A 9 12.67 13.69 -5.58
N GLU A 10 12.07 13.54 -6.76
CA GLU A 10 11.03 12.54 -7.02
C GLU A 10 11.55 11.12 -6.88
N ARG A 11 12.73 10.83 -7.41
CA ARG A 11 13.40 9.54 -7.22
C ARG A 11 13.64 9.22 -5.74
N ARG A 12 14.15 10.19 -4.97
CA ARG A 12 14.36 10.02 -3.53
C ARG A 12 13.05 9.74 -2.80
N LEU A 13 11.97 10.44 -3.17
CA LEU A 13 10.64 10.18 -2.61
C LEU A 13 10.17 8.75 -2.92
N LEU A 14 10.30 8.28 -4.16
CA LEU A 14 9.93 6.93 -4.54
C LEU A 14 10.76 5.86 -3.80
N VAL A 15 12.08 6.04 -3.71
CA VAL A 15 12.95 5.11 -2.96
C VAL A 15 12.57 5.07 -1.48
N LEU A 16 12.35 6.22 -0.85
CA LEU A 16 11.91 6.30 0.55
C LEU A 16 10.56 5.60 0.75
N LEU A 17 9.59 5.83 -0.14
CA LEU A 17 8.30 5.16 -0.11
C LEU A 17 8.44 3.63 -0.22
N GLY A 18 9.28 3.15 -1.15
CA GLY A 18 9.54 1.72 -1.31
C GLY A 18 10.14 1.09 -0.06
N ILE A 19 11.12 1.74 0.57
CA ILE A 19 11.74 1.29 1.82
C ILE A 19 10.72 1.26 2.96
N VAL A 20 9.90 2.31 3.10
CA VAL A 20 8.85 2.37 4.13
C VAL A 20 7.82 1.26 3.94
N CYS A 21 7.37 1.02 2.70
CA CYS A 21 6.42 -0.06 2.40
C CYS A 21 7.00 -1.44 2.73
N LEU A 22 8.26 -1.70 2.39
CA LEU A 22 8.94 -2.94 2.78
C LEU A 22 9.07 -3.07 4.30
N GLY A 23 9.39 -1.98 5.00
CA GLY A 23 9.44 -1.94 6.46
C GLY A 23 8.09 -2.28 7.10
N LEU A 24 6.99 -1.77 6.56
CA LEU A 24 5.63 -2.07 7.02
C LEU A 24 5.25 -3.54 6.80
N VAL A 25 5.60 -4.10 5.64
CA VAL A 25 5.41 -5.53 5.37
C VAL A 25 6.24 -6.37 6.34
N GLY A 26 7.50 -5.98 6.59
CA GLY A 26 8.35 -6.62 7.60
C GLY A 26 7.78 -6.54 9.01
N GLY A 27 7.21 -5.39 9.40
CA GLY A 27 6.51 -5.23 10.68
C GLY A 27 5.27 -6.12 10.78
N ALA A 28 4.50 -6.25 9.71
CA ALA A 28 3.35 -7.15 9.67
C ALA A 28 3.75 -8.63 9.79
N LEU A 29 4.88 -9.02 9.18
CA LEU A 29 5.44 -10.37 9.33
C LEU A 29 5.95 -10.60 10.75
N TYR A 30 6.57 -9.59 11.36
CA TYR A 30 7.00 -9.66 12.75
C TYR A 30 5.81 -9.92 13.68
N LEU A 31 4.69 -9.22 13.51
CA LEU A 31 3.48 -9.48 14.30
C LEU A 31 2.95 -10.90 14.09
N GLN A 32 2.93 -11.38 12.85
CA GLN A 32 2.48 -12.73 12.54
C GLN A 32 3.36 -13.81 13.18
N TYR A 33 4.69 -13.73 13.02
CA TYR A 33 5.60 -14.78 13.50
C TYR A 33 5.98 -14.64 14.97
N ALA A 34 6.15 -13.42 15.48
CA ALA A 34 6.59 -13.19 16.86
C ALA A 34 5.42 -13.10 17.84
N LYS A 35 4.26 -12.59 17.41
CA LYS A 35 3.05 -12.52 18.25
C LYS A 35 1.99 -13.57 17.93
N GLY A 36 2.14 -14.33 16.85
CA GLY A 36 1.19 -15.37 16.47
C GLY A 36 -0.16 -14.83 16.03
N GLU A 37 -0.22 -13.60 15.50
CA GLU A 37 -1.47 -13.01 15.02
C GLU A 37 -1.85 -13.63 13.66
N ASP A 38 -2.99 -14.33 13.61
CA ASP A 38 -3.51 -14.94 12.40
C ASP A 38 -3.91 -13.88 11.36
N PRO A 39 -3.37 -13.94 10.13
CA PRO A 39 -3.68 -12.96 9.11
C PRO A 39 -5.10 -13.13 8.55
N CYS A 40 -5.80 -12.01 8.41
CA CYS A 40 -7.11 -11.93 7.77
C CYS A 40 -7.01 -11.77 6.24
N PRO A 41 -8.05 -12.08 5.45
CA PRO A 41 -8.03 -11.96 3.98
C PRO A 41 -7.73 -10.52 3.53
N LEU A 42 -8.37 -9.52 4.16
CA LEU A 42 -8.13 -8.10 3.89
C LEU A 42 -6.70 -7.67 4.23
N CYS A 43 -6.13 -8.23 5.29
CA CYS A 43 -4.76 -7.97 5.74
C CYS A 43 -3.75 -8.43 4.68
N ILE A 44 -3.97 -9.63 4.13
CA ILE A 44 -3.14 -10.18 3.05
C ILE A 44 -3.25 -9.35 1.77
N ILE A 45 -4.47 -8.91 1.40
CA ILE A 45 -4.67 -8.00 0.25
C ILE A 45 -3.90 -6.69 0.44
N GLN A 46 -3.92 -6.11 1.65
CA GLN A 46 -3.16 -4.90 1.95
C GLN A 46 -1.64 -5.13 1.84
N ARG A 47 -1.12 -6.29 2.27
CA ARG A 47 0.29 -6.66 2.07
C ARG A 47 0.66 -6.71 0.59
N TYR A 48 -0.19 -7.27 -0.26
CA TYR A 48 0.03 -7.25 -1.71
C TYR A 48 0.09 -5.82 -2.24
N PHE A 49 -0.81 -4.93 -1.82
CA PHE A 49 -0.75 -3.53 -2.22
C PHE A 49 0.55 -2.83 -1.80
N PHE A 50 1.05 -3.05 -0.58
CA PHE A 50 2.35 -2.50 -0.16
C PHE A 50 3.51 -3.05 -1.00
N ILE A 51 3.50 -4.35 -1.32
CA ILE A 51 4.52 -4.97 -2.17
C ILE A 51 4.47 -4.37 -3.58
N PHE A 52 3.28 -4.25 -4.19
CA PHE A 52 3.13 -3.64 -5.51
C PHE A 52 3.58 -2.18 -5.51
N VAL A 53 3.21 -1.40 -4.49
CA VAL A 53 3.69 -0.02 -4.32
C VAL A 53 5.22 0.00 -4.24
N ALA A 54 5.84 -0.88 -3.45
CA ALA A 54 7.30 -0.93 -3.34
C ALA A 54 7.96 -1.25 -4.69
N ILE A 55 7.47 -2.25 -5.41
CA ILE A 55 7.99 -2.65 -6.73
C ILE A 55 7.87 -1.48 -7.72
N PHE A 56 6.70 -0.84 -7.80
CA PHE A 56 6.51 0.29 -8.70
C PHE A 56 7.30 1.53 -8.29
N ALA A 57 7.55 1.72 -7.00
CA ALA A 57 8.37 2.81 -6.50
C ALA A 57 9.85 2.60 -6.88
N PHE A 58 10.39 1.39 -6.70
CA PHE A 58 11.75 1.06 -7.14
C PHE A 58 11.90 1.09 -8.66
N ALA A 59 10.91 0.55 -9.40
CA ALA A 59 10.88 0.63 -10.85
C ALA A 59 10.87 2.10 -11.32
N GLY A 60 9.96 2.92 -10.79
CA GLY A 60 9.88 4.35 -11.09
C GLY A 60 11.16 5.11 -10.75
N ALA A 61 11.85 4.73 -9.66
CA ALA A 61 13.14 5.31 -9.29
C ALA A 61 14.27 4.95 -10.29
N ALA A 62 14.23 3.76 -10.89
CA ALA A 62 15.22 3.31 -11.87
C ALA A 62 15.10 3.98 -13.24
N PHE A 63 13.92 4.49 -13.63
CA PHE A 63 13.72 5.13 -14.94
C PHE A 63 14.24 6.57 -14.99
N ASP A 64 15.12 6.90 -15.96
CA ASP A 64 15.65 8.27 -16.21
C ASP A 64 14.68 9.16 -16.99
N GLY A 65 13.54 8.62 -17.44
CA GLY A 65 12.54 9.36 -18.21
C GLY A 65 11.45 9.98 -17.33
N TRP A 66 11.23 11.29 -17.47
CA TRP A 66 10.12 12.01 -16.79
C TRP A 66 8.73 11.41 -17.05
N ARG A 67 8.51 10.85 -18.25
CA ARG A 67 7.24 10.18 -18.59
C ARG A 67 7.09 8.84 -17.85
N GLY A 68 8.20 8.12 -17.66
CA GLY A 68 8.23 6.86 -16.91
C GLY A 68 7.91 7.08 -15.43
N ILE A 69 8.57 8.06 -14.79
CA ILE A 69 8.33 8.41 -13.38
C ILE A 69 6.84 8.76 -13.16
N ALA A 70 6.26 9.59 -14.03
CA ALA A 70 4.85 9.96 -13.92
C ALA A 70 3.90 8.77 -14.10
N PHE A 71 4.22 7.82 -14.99
CA PHE A 71 3.43 6.61 -15.17
C PHE A 71 3.43 5.74 -13.92
N PHE A 72 4.60 5.48 -13.33
CA PHE A 72 4.69 4.71 -12.09
C PHE A 72 4.03 5.43 -10.91
N GLU A 73 4.18 6.75 -10.78
CA GLU A 73 3.45 7.52 -9.76
C GLU A 73 1.93 7.40 -9.91
N THR A 74 1.39 7.45 -11.14
CA THR A 74 -0.05 7.24 -11.33
C THR A 74 -0.50 5.85 -10.93
N LEU A 75 0.32 4.82 -11.20
CA LEU A 75 0.01 3.44 -10.82
C LEU A 75 0.05 3.26 -9.30
N ILE A 76 1.06 3.82 -8.64
CA ILE A 76 1.17 3.86 -7.17
C ILE A 76 -0.03 4.57 -6.55
N ALA A 77 -0.47 5.71 -7.12
CA ALA A 77 -1.63 6.43 -6.61
C ALA A 77 -2.93 5.62 -6.70
N ILE A 78 -3.14 4.88 -7.79
CA ILE A 78 -4.30 3.99 -7.96
C ILE A 78 -4.27 2.87 -6.91
N ILE A 79 -3.12 2.24 -6.71
CA ILE A 79 -2.96 1.14 -5.75
C ILE A 79 -3.12 1.64 -4.33
N ALA A 80 -2.53 2.80 -3.99
CA ALA A 80 -2.69 3.41 -2.68
C ALA A 80 -4.14 3.82 -2.41
N ALA A 81 -4.89 4.30 -3.41
CA ALA A 81 -6.33 4.56 -3.27
C ALA A 81 -7.13 3.28 -2.99
N ALA A 82 -6.84 2.18 -3.68
CA ALA A 82 -7.43 0.87 -3.38
C ALA A 82 -7.05 0.37 -1.97
N GLY A 83 -5.80 0.59 -1.56
CA GLY A 83 -5.32 0.32 -0.20
C GLY A 83 -6.09 1.10 0.87
N ILE A 84 -6.33 2.39 0.65
CA ILE A 84 -7.16 3.22 1.54
C ILE A 84 -8.58 2.65 1.64
N GLY A 85 -9.20 2.29 0.51
CA GLY A 85 -10.54 1.71 0.49
C GLY A 85 -10.64 0.40 1.29
N THR A 86 -9.69 -0.50 1.08
CA THR A 86 -9.65 -1.79 1.81
C THR A 86 -9.34 -1.62 3.29
N ALA A 87 -8.42 -0.73 3.66
CA ALA A 87 -8.11 -0.43 5.06
C ALA A 87 -9.27 0.24 5.78
N ALA A 88 -9.95 1.20 5.14
CA ALA A 88 -11.14 1.85 5.69
C ALA A 88 -12.28 0.85 5.90
N ARG A 89 -12.51 -0.06 4.94
CA ARG A 89 -13.50 -1.13 5.08
C ARG A 89 -13.14 -2.07 6.22
N HIS A 90 -11.86 -2.45 6.36
CA HIS A 90 -11.41 -3.31 7.45
C HIS A 90 -11.61 -2.64 8.82
N LEU A 91 -11.27 -1.35 8.95
CA LEU A 91 -11.53 -0.58 10.15
C LEU A 91 -13.03 -0.49 10.46
N TYR A 92 -13.87 -0.30 9.44
CA TYR A 92 -15.32 -0.26 9.61
C TYR A 92 -15.87 -1.58 10.19
N ILE A 93 -15.39 -2.72 9.70
CA ILE A 93 -15.78 -4.06 10.18
C ILE A 93 -15.34 -4.26 11.63
N GLN A 94 -14.10 -3.87 11.99
CA GLN A 94 -13.62 -3.98 13.37
C GLN A 94 -14.43 -3.13 14.36
N LEU A 95 -14.98 -2.00 13.90
CA LEU A 95 -15.83 -1.13 14.72
C LEU A 95 -17.31 -1.58 14.78
N HIS A 96 -17.75 -2.46 13.86
CA HIS A 96 -19.13 -2.95 13.77
C HIS A 96 -19.17 -4.49 13.72
N PRO A 97 -18.88 -5.16 14.85
CA PRO A 97 -18.92 -6.62 14.92
C PRO A 97 -20.34 -7.14 14.69
N GLY A 98 -20.51 -8.08 13.75
CA GLY A 98 -21.81 -8.65 13.35
C GLY A 98 -22.20 -8.46 11.88
N PHE A 99 -21.44 -7.66 11.12
CA PHE A 99 -21.47 -7.70 9.67
C PHE A 99 -20.49 -8.75 9.17
N SER A 100 -21.00 -9.90 8.70
CA SER A 100 -20.20 -10.89 7.96
C SER A 100 -19.28 -10.17 6.99
N CYS A 101 -17.97 -10.39 7.12
CA CYS A 101 -16.95 -9.73 6.31
C CYS A 101 -17.29 -9.83 4.82
N GLY A 102 -17.95 -10.92 4.39
CA GLY A 102 -18.35 -11.20 2.99
C GLY A 102 -17.17 -11.50 2.08
N PHE A 103 -16.00 -11.00 2.46
CA PHE A 103 -14.68 -11.24 1.89
C PHE A 103 -14.03 -12.55 2.36
N ASP A 104 -14.66 -13.29 3.30
CA ASP A 104 -14.26 -14.68 3.59
C ASP A 104 -14.48 -15.57 2.34
N ALA A 105 -15.49 -15.26 1.52
CA ALA A 105 -15.68 -15.88 0.21
C ALA A 105 -14.58 -15.53 -0.82
N LEU A 106 -13.74 -14.52 -0.53
CA LEU A 106 -12.58 -14.16 -1.35
C LEU A 106 -11.30 -14.92 -0.94
N GLN A 107 -11.32 -15.64 0.20
CA GLN A 107 -10.22 -16.50 0.64
C GLN A 107 -9.75 -17.49 -0.44
N PRO A 108 -10.64 -18.21 -1.18
CA PRO A 108 -10.20 -19.17 -2.20
C PRO A 108 -9.51 -18.49 -3.39
N VAL A 109 -9.88 -17.25 -3.71
CA VAL A 109 -9.25 -16.46 -4.78
C VAL A 109 -7.87 -15.99 -4.35
N VAL A 110 -7.73 -15.55 -3.09
CA VAL A 110 -6.45 -15.12 -2.50
C VAL A 110 -5.50 -16.31 -2.30
N ASP A 111 -6.01 -17.46 -1.85
CA ASP A 111 -5.24 -18.69 -1.69
C ASP A 111 -4.89 -19.35 -3.05
N GLY A 112 -5.67 -19.05 -4.10
CA GLY A 112 -5.43 -19.49 -5.47
C GLY A 112 -4.41 -18.63 -6.25
N LEU A 113 -4.01 -17.47 -5.72
CA LEU A 113 -3.00 -16.63 -6.34
C LEU A 113 -1.61 -17.32 -6.28
N PRO A 114 -0.81 -17.31 -7.37
CA PRO A 114 0.48 -18.02 -7.42
C PRO A 114 1.39 -17.78 -6.22
N PRO A 115 1.54 -16.55 -5.66
CA PRO A 115 2.34 -16.30 -4.47
C PRO A 115 1.93 -17.09 -3.22
N ALA A 116 0.64 -17.40 -3.06
CA ALA A 116 0.13 -18.20 -1.95
C ALA A 116 0.53 -19.69 -2.08
N HIS A 117 0.79 -20.16 -3.30
CA HIS A 117 1.32 -21.50 -3.56
C HIS A 117 2.83 -21.62 -3.28
N TRP A 118 3.61 -20.57 -3.58
CA TRP A 118 5.05 -20.56 -3.36
C TRP A 118 5.45 -20.24 -1.91
N LEU A 119 4.69 -19.40 -1.18
CA LEU A 119 4.91 -19.06 0.22
C LEU A 119 3.61 -19.12 1.04
N PRO A 120 3.08 -20.34 1.31
CA PRO A 120 1.82 -20.51 2.04
C PRO A 120 1.90 -19.98 3.48
N SER A 121 3.06 -20.01 4.11
CA SER A 121 3.24 -19.52 5.48
C SER A 121 3.06 -17.99 5.62
N VAL A 122 3.22 -17.24 4.53
CA VAL A 122 3.15 -15.77 4.52
C VAL A 122 1.82 -15.25 3.98
N PHE A 123 1.21 -15.98 3.04
CA PHE A 123 0.08 -15.51 2.25
C PHE A 123 -1.22 -16.31 2.45
N LYS A 124 -1.19 -17.41 3.21
CA LYS A 124 -2.40 -18.17 3.51
C LYS A 124 -3.19 -17.49 4.61
N VAL A 125 -4.49 -17.40 4.41
CA VAL A 125 -5.41 -16.85 5.41
C VAL A 125 -5.60 -17.85 6.55
N ALA A 126 -5.48 -17.39 7.80
CA ALA A 126 -5.71 -18.22 8.99
C ALA A 126 -6.72 -17.62 9.98
N GLY A 127 -7.08 -16.34 9.82
CA GLY A 127 -7.98 -15.62 10.73
C GLY A 127 -9.21 -15.01 10.05
N LEU A 128 -10.20 -14.64 10.86
CA LEU A 128 -11.41 -13.93 10.43
C LEU A 128 -11.16 -12.41 10.41
N CYS A 129 -11.83 -11.66 9.54
CA CYS A 129 -11.70 -10.18 9.52
C CYS A 129 -12.20 -9.49 10.80
N GLU A 130 -13.04 -10.17 11.57
CA GLU A 130 -13.68 -9.64 12.77
C GLU A 130 -12.78 -9.76 14.02
N THR A 131 -11.68 -10.52 13.94
CA THR A 131 -10.79 -10.68 15.09
C THR A 131 -10.03 -9.37 15.34
N VAL A 132 -10.24 -8.83 16.54
CA VAL A 132 -9.57 -7.61 16.99
C VAL A 132 -8.31 -8.00 17.75
N TYR A 133 -7.16 -7.64 17.18
CA TYR A 133 -5.85 -7.79 17.83
C TYR A 133 -5.57 -6.63 18.78
N PRO A 134 -4.71 -6.83 19.81
CA PRO A 134 -4.34 -5.78 20.74
C PRO A 134 -3.80 -4.55 19.99
N PRO A 135 -4.37 -3.35 20.21
CA PRO A 135 -3.99 -2.17 19.46
C PRO A 135 -2.54 -1.77 19.76
N ILE A 136 -1.83 -1.35 18.72
CA ILE A 136 -0.45 -0.86 18.83
C ILE A 136 -0.51 0.66 19.02
N PHE A 137 -0.03 1.16 20.17
CA PHE A 137 -0.16 2.57 20.57
C PHE A 137 -1.62 3.09 20.59
N GLY A 138 -2.59 2.22 20.93
CA GLY A 138 -4.01 2.58 20.95
C GLY A 138 -4.68 2.65 19.57
N ILE A 139 -3.96 2.32 18.50
CA ILE A 139 -4.48 2.26 17.13
C ILE A 139 -4.51 0.79 16.66
N LEU A 140 -5.63 0.41 16.04
CA LEU A 140 -5.83 -0.91 15.44
C LEU A 140 -4.88 -1.12 14.25
N LEU A 141 -4.47 -2.35 13.96
CA LEU A 141 -3.66 -2.68 12.78
C LEU A 141 -4.18 -2.08 11.45
N PRO A 142 -5.49 -2.18 11.10
CA PRO A 142 -6.01 -1.53 9.90
C PRO A 142 -5.93 0.00 9.93
N GLY A 143 -5.96 0.61 11.12
CA GLY A 143 -5.75 2.05 11.27
C GLY A 143 -4.32 2.45 10.88
N TRP A 144 -3.33 1.68 11.30
CA TRP A 144 -1.94 1.89 10.88
C TRP A 144 -1.75 1.72 9.36
N ALA A 145 -2.40 0.70 8.78
CA ALA A 145 -2.37 0.51 7.34
C ALA A 145 -3.03 1.68 6.58
N LEU A 146 -4.15 2.20 7.07
CA LEU A 146 -4.83 3.37 6.51
C LEU A 146 -3.93 4.61 6.51
N ILE A 147 -3.25 4.87 7.64
CA ILE A 147 -2.28 5.97 7.76
C ILE A 147 -1.14 5.79 6.75
N ALA A 148 -0.58 4.59 6.64
CA ALA A 148 0.51 4.30 5.73
C ALA A 148 0.11 4.49 4.24
N PHE A 149 -1.06 4.01 3.84
CA PHE A 149 -1.55 4.25 2.48
C PHE A 149 -1.85 5.75 2.24
N GLY A 150 -2.39 6.45 3.24
CA GLY A 150 -2.58 7.91 3.18
C GLY A 150 -1.27 8.67 3.00
N LEU A 151 -0.25 8.33 3.80
CA LEU A 151 1.10 8.91 3.70
C LEU A 151 1.81 8.57 2.39
N THR A 152 1.39 7.52 1.69
CA THR A 152 1.88 7.20 0.35
C THR A 152 1.11 7.97 -0.72
N PHE A 153 -0.22 8.02 -0.61
CA PHE A 153 -1.11 8.64 -1.59
C PHE A 153 -0.90 10.16 -1.68
N VAL A 154 -0.86 10.86 -0.55
CA VAL A 154 -0.75 12.33 -0.50
C VAL A 154 0.49 12.88 -1.23
N PRO A 155 1.73 12.44 -0.93
CA PRO A 155 2.92 12.98 -1.60
C PRO A 155 2.97 12.62 -3.09
N VAL A 156 2.51 11.43 -3.48
CA VAL A 156 2.46 10.99 -4.88
C VAL A 156 1.45 11.82 -5.67
N VAL A 157 0.26 12.05 -5.12
CA VAL A 157 -0.76 12.89 -5.75
C VAL A 157 -0.35 14.36 -5.79
N ALA A 158 0.28 14.88 -4.73
CA ALA A 158 0.84 16.24 -4.71
C ALA A 158 1.94 16.42 -5.78
N SER A 159 2.81 15.41 -5.95
CA SER A 159 3.79 15.34 -7.03
C SER A 159 3.11 15.43 -8.40
N LEU A 160 2.10 14.59 -8.66
CA LEU A 160 1.33 14.58 -9.91
C LEU A 160 0.60 15.91 -10.18
N TRP A 161 0.00 16.54 -9.17
CA TRP A 161 -0.68 17.84 -9.30
C TRP A 161 0.29 18.97 -9.62
N GLY A 162 1.41 19.03 -8.89
CA GLY A 162 2.48 20.01 -9.15
C GLY A 162 3.08 19.88 -10.55
N ARG A 163 3.11 18.67 -11.12
CA ARG A 163 3.50 18.42 -12.52
C ARG A 163 2.45 18.92 -13.52
N ARG A 164 1.17 18.59 -13.31
CA ARG A 164 0.07 19.02 -14.20
C ARG A 164 -0.04 20.55 -14.25
N ALA A 165 0.08 21.23 -13.11
CA ALA A 165 0.03 22.69 -13.04
C ALA A 165 1.16 23.35 -13.84
N ARG A 166 2.40 22.82 -13.76
CA ARG A 166 3.55 23.30 -14.56
C ARG A 166 3.36 23.09 -16.06
N ARG A 167 2.89 21.91 -16.48
CA ARG A 167 2.64 21.63 -17.91
C ARG A 167 1.53 22.50 -18.51
N ARG A 168 0.48 22.82 -17.74
CA ARG A 168 -0.59 23.73 -18.20
C ARG A 168 -0.07 25.15 -18.41
N ARG A 169 0.81 25.66 -17.55
CA ARG A 169 1.43 26.99 -17.71
C ARG A 169 2.31 27.09 -18.95
N LEU A 170 3.09 26.05 -19.27
CA LEU A 170 3.98 26.03 -20.43
C LEU A 170 3.24 25.94 -21.78
N LYS A 171 2.00 25.45 -21.80
CA LYS A 171 1.15 25.43 -23.01
C LYS A 171 0.36 26.73 -23.22
N ALA A 172 0.36 27.63 -22.25
CA ALA A 172 -0.39 28.90 -22.28
C ALA A 172 0.48 30.11 -22.68
N ILE A 173 1.76 29.87 -23.00
CA ILE A 173 2.74 30.81 -23.56
C ILE A 173 3.00 30.34 -24.99
#